data_AF-A0A0C3FVP5-F1
#
_entry.id   AF-A0A0C3FVP5-F1
#
_cell.length_a   1.000
_cell.length_b   1.000
_cell.length_c   1.000
_cell.angle_alpha   90.00
_cell.angle_beta   90.00
_cell.angle_gamma   90.00
#
_symmetry.space_group_name_H-M   'P 1'
#
loop_
_entity.id
_entity.type
_entity.pdbx_description
1 polymer ?
#
loop_
_entity_poly.entity_id
_entity_poly.type
_entity_poly.pdbx_seq_one_letter_code
_entity_poly.pdbx_strand_id
1 'polypeptide(L)'
;MVNLQKLILVDHPDKVFIRVAFLLSLISLQGTPSFLPLVLLLTTVHLYVRTIHAKDSFGRRFLVFGLAVALAGSLVNLSAAMYALSTSKTPLLVLAGLSLFASAISLSIFFVDVKLCGHIQAPWVRMALFPVLWTTFWTGIASVNPIGRLLMWSPVQGLGSYEWLYHISGPSGIDCAVAVCAVICSEVIGEWLMGPKVEIGGEEIRLINLDDDTPATFHHSESHHVLIFAGIMAALTLPSFALVGTPLPPSSANTTPLTVGCILPSSIYDKHHNSALEDFIAASAQMTPAKILIWPESAVTFANAEERDAAFDKVRREVRGPAIGVSFEEFVPAEPGGRIRMKRNGFALLAPNNTDGPAVTLEYYKRHLVPVAESFSLIPSSDPPTIVSLDLVHPKHVTKPDWAPAPNYTRSIPVTASICLDFSSSSAFSALSSRPALILAPARTWHPGIGLTMWEQAKARAEEIGSMVLWCDGGEGGVSGVAGGGMTEFMQFGEGSWSRTIGVQWPFDESPTVYARWGDWYTVLVLWLLFVVAFSAGVKSDVQDPLGIYSAMRGVRRILASFSEWKNKRKALTESQNGESQPLLV
;
A
#
# COMPACT_ATOMS: atom_id res chain seq x y z
N MET A 1 9.42 36.66 19.35
CA MET A 1 8.58 35.60 18.76
C MET A 1 7.37 36.14 17.99
N VAL A 2 6.75 37.26 18.41
CA VAL A 2 5.62 37.94 17.72
C VAL A 2 5.85 38.18 16.22
N ASN A 3 7.10 38.38 15.78
CA ASN A 3 7.42 38.64 14.38
C ASN A 3 7.16 37.44 13.45
N LEU A 4 7.29 36.20 13.93
CA LEU A 4 7.11 35.01 13.08
C LEU A 4 5.63 34.67 12.88
N GLN A 5 4.82 34.73 13.93
CA GLN A 5 3.37 34.53 13.86
C GLN A 5 2.73 35.55 12.91
N LYS A 6 3.10 36.83 13.04
CA LYS A 6 2.63 37.91 12.17
C LYS A 6 3.02 37.65 10.71
N LEU A 7 4.27 37.26 10.46
CA LEU A 7 4.73 36.94 9.10
C LEU A 7 3.91 35.79 8.47
N ILE A 8 3.65 34.74 9.24
CA ILE A 8 2.97 33.52 8.78
C ILE A 8 1.47 33.75 8.56
N LEU A 9 0.77 34.39 9.51
CA LEU A 9 -0.69 34.52 9.43
C LEU A 9 -1.16 35.77 8.69
N VAL A 10 -0.44 36.89 8.87
CA VAL A 10 -0.90 38.22 8.46
C VAL A 10 -0.19 38.68 7.21
N ASP A 11 1.14 38.79 7.26
CA ASP A 11 1.87 39.50 6.21
C ASP A 11 1.91 38.69 4.90
N HIS A 12 2.32 37.42 4.96
CA HIS A 12 2.57 36.60 3.77
C HIS A 12 2.15 35.12 3.88
N PRO A 13 0.90 34.79 4.29
CA PRO A 13 0.46 33.40 4.47
C PRO A 13 0.64 32.55 3.21
N ASP A 14 0.20 33.04 2.05
CA ASP A 14 0.27 32.28 0.80
C ASP A 14 1.73 31.93 0.45
N LYS A 15 2.67 32.87 0.60
CA LYS A 15 4.09 32.62 0.25
C LYS A 15 4.73 31.58 1.18
N VAL A 16 4.42 31.63 2.48
CA VAL A 16 4.99 30.70 3.45
C VAL A 16 4.39 29.30 3.24
N PHE A 17 3.07 29.17 3.28
CA PHE A 17 2.42 27.87 3.19
C PHE A 17 2.65 27.18 1.85
N ILE A 18 2.62 27.91 0.72
CA ILE A 18 2.89 27.32 -0.60
C ILE A 18 4.33 26.82 -0.69
N ARG A 19 5.32 27.57 -0.19
CA ARG A 19 6.74 27.14 -0.19
C ARG A 19 6.97 25.94 0.70
N VAL A 20 6.42 25.96 1.93
CA VAL A 20 6.55 24.84 2.87
C VAL A 20 5.87 23.59 2.32
N ALA A 21 4.65 23.71 1.78
CA ALA A 21 3.94 22.60 1.16
C ALA A 21 4.71 22.06 -0.06
N PHE A 22 5.23 22.92 -0.94
CA PHE A 22 6.05 22.49 -2.07
C PHE A 22 7.27 21.66 -1.61
N LEU A 23 8.03 22.15 -0.64
CA LEU A 23 9.20 21.44 -0.10
C LEU A 23 8.82 20.13 0.58
N LEU A 24 7.76 20.12 1.40
CA LEU A 24 7.28 18.89 2.04
C LEU A 24 6.77 17.89 1.00
N SER A 25 6.08 18.34 -0.04
CA SER A 25 5.63 17.49 -1.15
C SER A 25 6.78 16.86 -1.91
N LEU A 26 7.93 17.53 -2.05
CA LEU A 26 9.13 16.93 -2.66
C LEU A 26 9.65 15.70 -1.89
N ILE A 27 9.35 15.62 -0.59
CA ILE A 27 9.83 14.56 0.30
C ILE A 27 8.72 13.54 0.55
N SER A 28 7.48 13.98 0.72
CA SER A 28 6.35 13.13 1.09
C SER A 28 5.67 12.45 -0.10
N LEU A 29 5.77 13.00 -1.32
CA LEU A 29 5.12 12.45 -2.52
C LEU A 29 6.10 11.68 -3.42
N GLN A 30 7.19 11.20 -2.82
CA GLN A 30 8.12 10.24 -3.43
C GLN A 30 7.42 8.90 -3.67
N GLY A 31 8.01 8.06 -4.52
CA GLY A 31 7.49 6.71 -4.77
C GLY A 31 7.34 5.88 -3.48
N THR A 32 8.17 6.16 -2.47
CA THR A 32 8.08 5.61 -1.11
C THR A 32 7.73 6.70 -0.09
N PRO A 33 6.46 7.13 0.04
CA PRO A 33 6.09 8.13 1.03
C PRO A 33 6.43 7.69 2.46
N SER A 34 7.09 8.56 3.22
CA SER A 34 7.40 8.33 4.63
C SER A 34 6.34 8.92 5.55
N PHE A 35 6.10 8.26 6.68
CA PHE A 35 5.10 8.65 7.68
C PHE A 35 5.23 10.13 8.12
N LEU A 36 6.40 10.54 8.63
CA LEU A 36 6.58 11.87 9.21
C LEU A 36 6.49 13.02 8.18
N PRO A 37 7.19 13.00 7.02
CA PRO A 37 7.03 14.03 6.00
C PRO A 37 5.57 14.19 5.55
N LEU A 38 4.84 13.08 5.43
CA LEU A 38 3.44 13.12 5.05
C LEU A 38 2.55 13.76 6.14
N VAL A 39 2.74 13.40 7.42
CA VAL A 39 2.06 14.07 8.55
C VAL A 39 2.28 15.58 8.50
N LEU A 40 3.51 16.03 8.27
CA LEU A 40 3.85 17.46 8.17
C LEU A 40 3.20 18.12 6.96
N LEU A 41 3.16 17.45 5.80
CA LEU A 41 2.46 17.97 4.63
C LEU A 41 0.97 18.14 4.93
N LEU A 42 0.31 17.09 5.44
CA LEU A 42 -1.12 17.15 5.76
C LEU A 42 -1.43 18.23 6.80
N THR A 43 -0.58 18.38 7.83
CA THR A 43 -0.67 19.45 8.82
C THR A 43 -0.62 20.83 8.17
N THR A 44 0.34 21.03 7.27
CA THR A 44 0.53 22.30 6.53
C THR A 44 -0.69 22.61 5.66
N VAL A 45 -1.21 21.61 4.93
CA VAL A 45 -2.40 21.76 4.09
C VAL A 45 -3.60 22.11 4.98
N HIS A 46 -3.81 21.41 6.09
CA HIS A 46 -4.93 21.62 6.99
C HIS A 46 -4.94 23.04 7.57
N LEU A 47 -3.80 23.51 8.08
CA LEU A 47 -3.62 24.87 8.58
C LEU A 47 -3.86 25.93 7.49
N TYR A 48 -3.33 25.70 6.30
CA TYR A 48 -3.48 26.64 5.19
C TYR A 48 -4.94 26.77 4.76
N VAL A 49 -5.63 25.64 4.51
CA VAL A 49 -7.04 25.64 4.08
C VAL A 49 -7.91 26.34 5.12
N ARG A 50 -7.73 26.05 6.42
CA ARG A 50 -8.43 26.76 7.50
C ARG A 50 -8.14 28.26 7.49
N THR A 51 -6.93 28.70 7.17
CA THR A 51 -6.56 30.12 7.13
C THR A 51 -7.17 30.86 5.94
N ILE A 52 -7.31 30.20 4.78
CA ILE A 52 -7.78 30.87 3.56
C ILE A 52 -9.28 30.72 3.28
N HIS A 53 -9.99 29.79 3.93
CA HIS A 53 -11.39 29.48 3.60
C HIS A 53 -12.36 30.66 3.74
N ALA A 54 -12.05 31.61 4.63
CA ALA A 54 -12.86 32.79 4.90
C ALA A 54 -12.49 34.02 4.03
N LYS A 55 -11.53 33.90 3.11
CA LYS A 55 -11.05 35.02 2.27
C LYS A 55 -11.76 35.02 0.91
N ASP A 56 -12.09 36.20 0.38
CA ASP A 56 -12.79 36.38 -0.92
C ASP A 56 -12.08 35.75 -2.13
N SER A 57 -10.76 35.53 -2.03
CA SER A 57 -9.94 34.91 -3.08
C SER A 57 -9.59 33.45 -2.81
N PHE A 58 -10.38 32.76 -1.97
CA PHE A 58 -10.17 31.35 -1.59
C PHE A 58 -9.89 30.46 -2.80
N GLY A 59 -10.78 30.45 -3.80
CA GLY A 59 -10.66 29.55 -4.95
C GLY A 59 -9.35 29.69 -5.72
N ARG A 60 -8.91 30.93 -5.99
CA ARG A 60 -7.64 31.20 -6.68
C ARG A 60 -6.44 30.76 -5.83
N ARG A 61 -6.43 31.10 -4.53
CA ARG A 61 -5.34 30.73 -3.61
C ARG A 61 -5.21 29.23 -3.43
N PHE A 62 -6.36 28.54 -3.35
CA PHE A 62 -6.45 27.09 -3.23
C PHE A 62 -5.97 26.39 -4.51
N LEU A 63 -6.35 26.90 -5.68
CA LEU A 63 -5.87 26.39 -6.98
C LEU A 63 -4.35 26.53 -7.11
N VAL A 64 -3.79 27.71 -6.81
CA VAL A 64 -2.32 27.92 -6.88
C VAL A 64 -1.58 26.98 -5.93
N PHE A 65 -2.11 26.77 -4.72
CA PHE A 65 -1.55 25.82 -3.76
C PHE A 65 -1.58 24.38 -4.30
N GLY A 66 -2.71 23.95 -4.87
CA GLY A 66 -2.81 22.63 -5.50
C GLY A 66 -1.89 22.43 -6.70
N LEU A 67 -1.71 23.45 -7.53
CA LEU A 67 -0.75 23.41 -8.63
C LEU A 67 0.70 23.28 -8.12
N ALA A 68 1.06 23.97 -7.03
CA ALA A 68 2.38 23.85 -6.43
C ALA A 68 2.66 22.45 -5.89
N VAL A 69 1.70 21.86 -5.17
CA VAL A 69 1.79 20.48 -4.67
C VAL A 69 1.88 19.48 -5.81
N ALA A 70 1.03 19.61 -6.83
CA ALA A 70 1.04 18.74 -8.01
C ALA A 70 2.36 18.85 -8.78
N LEU A 71 2.91 20.05 -8.93
CA LEU A 71 4.21 20.28 -9.56
C LEU A 71 5.33 19.59 -8.77
N ALA A 72 5.35 19.73 -7.44
CA ALA A 72 6.32 19.03 -6.60
C ALA A 72 6.23 17.51 -6.77
N GLY A 73 5.01 16.94 -6.71
CA GLY A 73 4.79 15.51 -6.94
C GLY A 73 5.25 15.04 -8.33
N SER A 74 5.05 15.86 -9.36
CA SER A 74 5.55 15.57 -10.71
C SER A 74 7.08 15.64 -10.80
N LEU A 75 7.72 16.62 -10.17
CA LEU A 75 9.18 16.76 -10.20
C LEU A 75 9.88 15.57 -9.56
N VAL A 76 9.34 15.06 -8.45
CA VAL A 76 9.91 13.93 -7.73
C VAL A 76 9.85 12.62 -8.51
N ASN A 77 8.77 12.42 -9.26
CA ASN A 77 8.55 11.19 -10.03
C ASN A 77 9.00 11.34 -11.50
N LEU A 78 9.62 12.47 -11.85
CA LEU A 78 10.01 12.81 -13.20
C LEU A 78 11.00 11.79 -13.79
N SER A 79 12.03 11.41 -13.03
CA SER A 79 13.04 10.46 -13.50
C SER A 79 12.39 9.13 -13.87
N ALA A 80 11.66 8.53 -12.93
CA ALA A 80 10.97 7.26 -13.14
C ALA A 80 9.99 7.29 -14.32
N ALA A 81 9.28 8.42 -14.53
CA ALA A 81 8.38 8.56 -15.67
C ALA A 81 9.12 8.67 -17.01
N MET A 82 10.26 9.36 -17.06
CA MET A 82 11.06 9.51 -18.28
C MET A 82 11.63 8.17 -18.79
N TYR A 83 11.88 7.22 -17.89
CA TYR A 83 12.30 5.86 -18.26
C TYR A 83 11.14 4.91 -18.60
N ALA A 84 9.89 5.29 -18.31
CA ALA A 84 8.73 4.40 -18.46
C ALA A 84 8.21 4.30 -19.90
N LEU A 85 8.31 5.36 -20.70
CA LEU A 85 7.80 5.38 -22.08
C LEU A 85 8.89 5.76 -23.07
N SER A 86 8.83 5.17 -24.25
CA SER A 86 9.74 5.45 -25.37
C SER A 86 9.61 6.86 -25.96
N THR A 87 8.57 7.61 -25.61
CA THR A 87 8.31 8.97 -26.11
C THR A 87 8.66 10.01 -25.06
N SER A 88 9.46 11.02 -25.39
CA SER A 88 10.01 11.97 -24.39
C SER A 88 8.98 12.95 -23.79
N LYS A 89 7.80 13.13 -24.39
CA LYS A 89 6.80 14.14 -23.95
C LYS A 89 5.60 13.56 -23.23
N THR A 90 5.15 12.36 -23.62
CA THR A 90 3.96 11.70 -23.06
C THR A 90 4.06 11.45 -21.55
N PRO A 91 5.20 10.95 -21.00
CA PRO A 91 5.33 10.76 -19.55
C PRO A 91 5.11 12.03 -18.75
N LEU A 92 5.58 13.18 -19.24
CA LEU A 92 5.44 14.46 -18.57
C LEU A 92 3.97 14.85 -18.42
N LEU A 93 3.19 14.70 -19.49
CA LEU A 93 1.76 15.01 -19.48
C LEU A 93 0.97 14.04 -18.60
N VAL A 94 1.26 12.74 -18.70
CA VAL A 94 0.61 11.71 -17.87
C VAL A 94 0.94 11.95 -16.39
N LEU A 95 2.20 12.20 -16.06
CA LEU A 95 2.63 12.44 -14.68
C LEU A 95 2.04 13.72 -14.10
N ALA A 96 2.02 14.81 -14.87
CA ALA A 96 1.38 16.06 -14.47
C ALA A 96 -0.12 15.86 -14.25
N GLY A 97 -0.79 15.12 -15.14
CA GLY A 97 -2.20 14.78 -15.02
C GLY A 97 -2.51 13.95 -13.76
N LEU A 98 -1.73 12.88 -13.52
CA LEU A 98 -1.88 12.03 -12.33
C LEU A 98 -1.60 12.80 -11.04
N SER A 99 -0.55 13.63 -11.02
CA SER A 99 -0.21 14.45 -9.85
C SER A 99 -1.27 15.50 -9.55
N LEU A 100 -1.82 16.14 -10.59
CA LEU A 100 -2.91 17.10 -10.47
C LEU A 100 -4.18 16.43 -9.96
N PHE A 101 -4.51 15.26 -10.50
CA PHE A 101 -5.67 14.48 -10.07
C PHE A 101 -5.56 14.05 -8.60
N ALA A 102 -4.43 13.45 -8.20
CA ALA A 102 -4.19 13.06 -6.81
C ALA A 102 -4.23 14.26 -5.85
N SER A 103 -3.65 15.40 -6.25
CA SER A 103 -3.68 16.64 -5.47
C SER A 103 -5.09 17.21 -5.35
N ALA A 104 -5.86 17.21 -6.44
CA ALA A 104 -7.24 17.71 -6.45
C ALA A 104 -8.15 16.89 -5.51
N ILE A 105 -8.04 15.55 -5.55
CA ILE A 105 -8.74 14.67 -4.62
C ILE A 105 -8.33 15.01 -3.18
N SER A 106 -7.03 14.98 -2.86
CA SER A 106 -6.54 15.24 -1.50
C SER A 106 -7.05 16.57 -0.95
N LEU A 107 -6.95 17.62 -1.76
CA LEU A 107 -7.40 18.95 -1.40
C LEU A 107 -8.92 19.04 -1.23
N SER A 108 -9.69 18.34 -2.05
CA SER A 108 -11.15 18.28 -1.88
C SER A 108 -11.56 17.69 -0.53
N ILE A 109 -10.82 16.71 0.00
CA ILE A 109 -11.06 16.14 1.33
C ILE A 109 -10.88 17.21 2.41
N PHE A 110 -9.79 17.98 2.36
CA PHE A 110 -9.55 19.10 3.27
C PHE A 110 -10.63 20.18 3.17
N PHE A 111 -11.08 20.50 1.95
CA PHE A 111 -12.15 21.47 1.76
C PHE A 111 -13.46 20.99 2.38
N VAL A 112 -13.83 19.73 2.16
CA VAL A 112 -15.03 19.11 2.77
C VAL A 112 -14.92 19.11 4.29
N ASP A 113 -13.77 18.71 4.83
CA ASP A 113 -13.52 18.72 6.28
C ASP A 113 -13.72 20.11 6.88
N VAL A 114 -13.07 21.14 6.33
CA VAL A 114 -13.17 22.52 6.84
C VAL A 114 -14.60 23.04 6.74
N LYS A 115 -15.32 22.74 5.66
CA LYS A 115 -16.73 23.13 5.50
C LYS A 115 -17.65 22.45 6.51
N LEU A 116 -17.47 21.14 6.73
CA LEU A 116 -18.29 20.39 7.68
C LEU A 116 -17.96 20.76 9.13
N CYS A 117 -16.68 20.94 9.47
CA CYS A 117 -16.25 21.38 10.79
C CYS A 117 -16.84 22.74 11.18
N GLY A 118 -17.08 23.63 10.22
CA GLY A 118 -17.78 24.91 10.46
C GLY A 118 -19.22 24.77 10.97
N HIS A 119 -19.83 23.60 10.80
CA HIS A 119 -21.19 23.30 11.26
C HIS A 119 -21.24 22.41 12.52
N ILE A 120 -20.10 21.94 13.01
CA ILE A 120 -20.01 21.00 14.13
C ILE A 120 -19.49 21.74 15.35
N GLN A 121 -20.29 21.79 16.41
CA GLN A 121 -19.92 22.48 17.66
C GLN A 121 -18.99 21.63 18.54
N ALA A 122 -19.21 20.31 18.59
CA ALA A 122 -18.42 19.41 19.44
C ALA A 122 -16.95 19.30 18.97
N PRO A 123 -15.95 19.72 19.77
CA PRO A 123 -14.55 19.76 19.36
C PRO A 123 -13.97 18.39 19.00
N TRP A 124 -14.30 17.35 19.79
CA TRP A 124 -13.78 16.01 19.57
C TRP A 124 -14.32 15.40 18.24
N VAL A 125 -15.57 15.72 17.83
CA VAL A 125 -16.13 15.32 16.51
C VAL A 125 -15.31 15.93 15.39
N ARG A 126 -15.02 17.24 15.51
CA ARG A 126 -14.26 17.96 14.49
C ARG A 126 -12.89 17.33 14.28
N MET A 127 -12.22 16.97 15.37
CA MET A 127 -10.92 16.28 15.30
C MET A 127 -11.01 14.88 14.66
N ALA A 128 -12.10 14.15 14.91
CA ALA A 128 -12.31 12.81 14.36
C ALA A 128 -12.76 12.80 12.88
N LEU A 129 -13.31 13.90 12.38
CA LEU A 129 -13.89 13.96 11.04
C LEU A 129 -12.84 13.78 9.93
N PHE A 130 -11.75 14.55 9.97
CA PHE A 130 -10.71 14.47 8.94
C PHE A 130 -10.11 13.06 8.78
N PRO A 131 -9.69 12.35 9.85
CA PRO A 131 -9.18 10.99 9.72
C PRO A 131 -10.16 10.00 9.10
N VAL A 132 -11.44 10.10 9.46
CA VAL A 132 -12.51 9.25 8.89
C VAL A 132 -12.66 9.53 7.40
N LEU A 133 -12.72 10.80 7.00
CA LEU A 133 -12.82 11.19 5.58
C LEU A 133 -11.58 10.74 4.80
N TRP A 134 -10.38 11.06 5.31
CA TRP A 134 -9.10 10.72 4.69
C TRP A 134 -8.99 9.21 4.40
N THR A 135 -9.22 8.41 5.43
CA THR A 135 -9.15 6.95 5.34
C THR A 135 -10.19 6.39 4.37
N THR A 136 -11.43 6.89 4.43
CA THR A 136 -12.52 6.45 3.55
C THR A 136 -12.22 6.74 2.09
N PHE A 137 -11.74 7.95 1.78
CA PHE A 137 -11.46 8.35 0.41
C PHE A 137 -10.30 7.56 -0.19
N TRP A 138 -9.17 7.42 0.52
CA TRP A 138 -8.03 6.66 0.00
C TRP A 138 -8.31 5.17 -0.12
N THR A 139 -9.04 4.58 0.83
CA THR A 139 -9.55 3.20 0.71
C THR A 139 -10.43 3.05 -0.54
N GLY A 140 -11.34 4.01 -0.75
CA GLY A 140 -12.24 4.03 -1.91
C GLY A 140 -11.45 4.10 -3.22
N ILE A 141 -10.51 5.03 -3.34
CA ILE A 141 -9.67 5.20 -4.52
C ILE A 141 -8.82 3.95 -4.76
N ALA A 142 -8.22 3.36 -3.72
CA ALA A 142 -7.42 2.16 -3.86
C ALA A 142 -8.20 0.98 -4.42
N SER A 143 -9.49 0.88 -4.06
CA SER A 143 -10.36 -0.19 -4.54
C SER A 143 -10.81 -0.07 -6.01
N VAL A 144 -10.57 1.08 -6.64
CA VAL A 144 -10.96 1.38 -8.04
C VAL A 144 -9.78 1.75 -8.94
N ASN A 145 -8.64 2.12 -8.36
CA ASN A 145 -7.47 2.58 -9.09
C ASN A 145 -6.69 1.37 -9.65
N PRO A 146 -6.45 1.29 -10.97
CA PRO A 146 -5.72 0.15 -11.56
C PRO A 146 -4.26 0.04 -11.11
N ILE A 147 -3.64 1.14 -10.65
CA ILE A 147 -2.29 1.13 -10.05
C ILE A 147 -2.33 0.90 -8.53
N GLY A 148 -3.49 0.50 -8.00
CA GLY A 148 -3.70 0.26 -6.58
C GLY A 148 -3.30 1.48 -5.75
N ARG A 149 -2.45 1.25 -4.74
CA ARG A 149 -1.96 2.27 -3.80
C ARG A 149 -0.72 3.04 -4.27
N LEU A 150 -0.26 2.83 -5.49
CA LEU A 150 0.81 3.65 -6.06
C LEU A 150 0.33 5.09 -6.26
N LEU A 151 1.23 6.05 -6.01
CA LEU A 151 0.98 7.50 -6.11
C LEU A 151 -0.09 8.04 -5.15
N MET A 152 -0.52 7.26 -4.16
CA MET A 152 -1.40 7.73 -3.10
C MET A 152 -0.64 8.50 -2.03
N TRP A 153 -1.34 9.39 -1.34
CA TRP A 153 -0.80 10.07 -0.16
C TRP A 153 -0.95 9.17 1.07
N SER A 154 -0.35 7.99 0.99
CA SER A 154 -0.32 6.96 2.03
C SER A 154 1.14 6.63 2.30
N PRO A 155 1.60 6.59 3.56
CA PRO A 155 2.96 6.20 3.83
C PRO A 155 3.13 4.69 3.59
N VAL A 156 4.33 4.31 3.18
CA VAL A 156 4.76 2.90 3.08
C VAL A 156 6.04 2.64 3.86
N GLN A 157 6.78 3.69 4.20
CA GLN A 157 8.01 3.61 4.99
C GLN A 157 7.94 4.47 6.25
N GLY A 158 8.82 4.17 7.21
CA GLY A 158 8.96 4.94 8.44
C GLY A 158 7.76 4.83 9.40
N LEU A 159 7.02 3.73 9.35
CA LEU A 159 5.86 3.49 10.22
C LEU A 159 6.27 3.23 11.68
N GLY A 160 7.44 2.61 11.88
CA GLY A 160 7.99 2.33 13.21
C GLY A 160 6.98 1.65 14.12
N SER A 161 6.63 2.31 15.22
CA SER A 161 5.69 1.77 16.22
C SER A 161 4.26 1.52 15.73
N TYR A 162 3.90 1.94 14.51
CA TYR A 162 2.58 1.71 13.93
C TYR A 162 2.54 0.56 12.93
N GLU A 163 3.66 -0.12 12.65
CA GLU A 163 3.74 -1.20 11.65
C GLU A 163 2.79 -2.38 11.95
N TRP A 164 2.54 -2.67 13.24
CA TRP A 164 1.59 -3.71 13.67
C TRP A 164 0.15 -3.50 13.14
N LEU A 165 -0.21 -2.26 12.77
CA LEU A 165 -1.52 -1.95 12.21
C LEU A 165 -1.76 -2.65 10.86
N TYR A 166 -0.72 -3.11 10.15
CA TYR A 166 -0.89 -3.90 8.93
C TYR A 166 -1.68 -5.19 9.19
N HIS A 167 -1.37 -5.92 10.27
CA HIS A 167 -2.06 -7.17 10.59
C HIS A 167 -3.53 -6.96 10.98
N ILE A 168 -3.88 -5.79 11.52
CA ILE A 168 -5.22 -5.54 12.06
C ILE A 168 -6.11 -4.80 11.07
N SER A 169 -5.61 -3.69 10.57
CA SER A 169 -6.38 -2.69 9.83
C SER A 169 -5.84 -2.42 8.42
N GLY A 170 -4.70 -3.03 8.08
CA GLY A 170 -4.02 -2.84 6.81
C GLY A 170 -3.61 -1.38 6.57
N PRO A 171 -3.50 -0.99 5.29
CA PRO A 171 -3.13 0.37 4.89
C PRO A 171 -4.11 1.44 5.40
N SER A 172 -5.40 1.11 5.51
CA SER A 172 -6.43 2.02 5.99
C SER A 172 -6.19 2.47 7.44
N GLY A 173 -5.67 1.58 8.29
CA GLY A 173 -5.31 1.96 9.66
C GLY A 173 -4.13 2.93 9.71
N ILE A 174 -3.17 2.74 8.80
CA ILE A 174 -2.01 3.62 8.65
C ILE A 174 -2.43 5.00 8.14
N ASP A 175 -3.31 5.07 7.13
CA ASP A 175 -3.90 6.33 6.64
C ASP A 175 -4.59 7.10 7.78
N CYS A 176 -5.36 6.38 8.61
CA CYS A 176 -6.02 6.95 9.78
C CYS A 176 -4.99 7.50 10.78
N ALA A 177 -3.94 6.73 11.11
CA ALA A 177 -2.89 7.17 12.02
C ALA A 177 -2.19 8.44 11.54
N VAL A 178 -1.83 8.52 10.26
CA VAL A 178 -1.24 9.73 9.66
C VAL A 178 -2.19 10.93 9.77
N ALA A 179 -3.46 10.74 9.43
CA ALA A 179 -4.45 11.80 9.48
C ALA A 179 -4.71 12.29 10.91
N VAL A 180 -4.78 11.39 11.89
CA VAL A 180 -4.92 11.75 13.31
C VAL A 180 -3.70 12.56 13.78
N CYS A 181 -2.49 12.12 13.48
CA CYS A 181 -1.27 12.86 13.80
C CYS A 181 -1.28 14.27 13.15
N ALA A 182 -1.71 14.36 11.89
CA ALA A 182 -1.79 15.64 11.20
C ALA A 182 -2.80 16.60 11.85
N VAL A 183 -3.94 16.09 12.32
CA VAL A 183 -4.93 16.88 13.07
C VAL A 183 -4.33 17.36 14.39
N ILE A 184 -3.74 16.46 15.19
CA ILE A 184 -3.10 16.82 16.46
C ILE A 184 -2.06 17.93 16.25
N CYS A 185 -1.13 17.75 15.30
CA CYS A 185 -0.12 18.74 14.99
C CYS A 185 -0.75 20.07 14.52
N SER A 186 -1.81 20.01 13.72
CA SER A 186 -2.48 21.22 13.24
C SER A 186 -3.21 21.99 14.34
N GLU A 187 -3.80 21.32 15.34
CA GLU A 187 -4.42 21.99 16.48
C GLU A 187 -3.33 22.64 17.36
N VAL A 188 -2.25 21.90 17.69
CA VAL A 188 -1.14 22.44 18.49
C VAL A 188 -0.47 23.63 17.82
N ILE A 189 -0.13 23.52 16.54
CA ILE A 189 0.49 24.62 15.78
C ILE A 189 -0.51 25.75 15.55
N GLY A 190 -1.78 25.43 15.33
CA GLY A 190 -2.85 26.41 15.16
C GLY A 190 -3.03 27.28 16.41
N GLU A 191 -3.15 26.65 17.58
CA GLU A 191 -3.20 27.34 18.87
C GLU A 191 -1.96 28.21 19.09
N TRP A 192 -0.77 27.68 18.81
CA TRP A 192 0.48 28.44 18.91
C TRP A 192 0.51 29.63 17.94
N LEU A 193 0.00 29.49 16.72
CA LEU A 193 -0.03 30.56 15.72
C LEU A 193 -1.04 31.66 16.09
N MET A 194 -2.21 31.31 16.60
CA MET A 194 -3.26 32.26 16.98
C MET A 194 -2.94 33.02 18.28
N GLY A 195 -2.06 32.48 19.11
CA GLY A 195 -1.69 33.08 20.39
C GLY A 195 -2.75 32.83 21.48
N PRO A 196 -2.48 33.24 22.72
CA PRO A 196 -3.41 33.05 23.82
C PRO A 196 -4.72 33.80 23.52
N LYS A 197 -5.85 33.10 23.63
CA LYS A 197 -7.17 33.72 23.54
C LYS A 197 -7.32 34.65 24.74
N VAL A 198 -7.30 35.95 24.49
CA VAL A 198 -7.70 36.94 25.49
C VAL A 198 -9.22 36.97 25.44
N GLU A 199 -9.86 36.17 26.28
CA GLU A 199 -11.28 36.35 26.57
C GLU A 199 -11.41 37.67 27.33
N ILE A 200 -11.73 38.74 26.59
CA ILE A 200 -12.02 40.01 27.24
C ILE A 200 -13.42 39.85 27.82
N GLY A 201 -13.49 39.76 29.15
CA GLY A 201 -14.66 39.31 29.87
C GLY A 201 -15.92 40.07 29.51
N GLY A 202 -16.95 39.32 29.09
CA GLY A 202 -18.37 39.53 29.43
C GLY A 202 -19.11 40.78 28.96
N GLU A 203 -18.43 41.86 28.59
CA GLU A 203 -19.07 43.06 28.04
C GLU A 203 -18.59 43.27 26.61
N GLU A 204 -19.55 43.40 25.69
CA GLU A 204 -19.32 43.79 24.31
C GLU A 204 -18.34 44.98 24.25
N ILE A 205 -17.08 44.72 23.93
CA ILE A 205 -16.13 45.79 23.62
C ILE A 205 -16.54 46.41 22.30
N ARG A 206 -17.33 47.49 22.44
CA ARG A 206 -17.10 48.72 21.67
C ARG A 206 -15.61 49.00 21.73
N LEU A 207 -14.93 48.90 20.59
CA LEU A 207 -13.55 49.35 20.41
C LEU A 207 -13.40 50.77 20.99
N ILE A 208 -12.85 50.90 22.21
CA ILE A 208 -12.15 52.05 22.83
C ILE A 208 -12.29 51.98 24.38
N ASN A 209 -11.14 52.15 25.06
CA ASN A 209 -10.87 52.47 26.49
C ASN A 209 -10.84 51.32 27.52
N LEU A 210 -10.00 51.33 28.57
CA LEU A 210 -8.76 52.03 28.99
C LEU A 210 -8.41 51.36 30.35
N ASP A 211 -7.13 51.11 30.64
CA ASP A 211 -6.54 50.68 31.92
C ASP A 211 -7.46 50.04 32.98
N ASP A 212 -7.49 48.71 33.06
CA ASP A 212 -7.79 48.03 34.32
C ASP A 212 -7.00 46.71 34.43
N ASP A 213 -6.05 46.69 35.38
CA ASP A 213 -5.12 45.60 35.69
C ASP A 213 -5.84 44.43 36.39
N THR A 214 -6.84 43.83 35.74
CA THR A 214 -7.41 42.57 36.22
C THR A 214 -6.63 41.39 35.62
N PRO A 215 -6.12 40.44 36.44
CA PRO A 215 -5.38 39.30 35.94
C PRO A 215 -6.32 38.42 35.12
N ALA A 216 -6.18 38.45 33.80
CA ALA A 216 -6.93 37.61 32.88
C ALA A 216 -6.75 36.13 33.25
N THR A 217 -7.84 35.46 33.64
CA THR A 217 -7.88 34.02 33.83
C THR A 217 -7.91 33.33 32.47
N PHE A 218 -6.79 32.74 32.07
CA PHE A 218 -6.68 31.96 30.84
C PHE A 218 -7.43 30.63 30.98
N HIS A 219 -8.58 30.47 30.32
CA HIS A 219 -9.27 29.19 30.24
C HIS A 219 -8.60 28.26 29.20
N HIS A 220 -7.99 27.16 29.67
CA HIS A 220 -7.32 26.14 28.86
C HIS A 220 -8.25 25.04 28.29
N SER A 221 -9.56 25.30 28.16
CA SER A 221 -10.56 24.24 27.94
C SER A 221 -10.39 23.44 26.64
N GLU A 222 -9.82 23.99 25.57
CA GLU A 222 -9.69 23.29 24.28
C GLU A 222 -8.53 22.26 24.24
N SER A 223 -7.53 22.42 25.11
CA SER A 223 -6.31 21.60 25.10
C SER A 223 -6.56 20.12 25.47
N HIS A 224 -7.60 19.84 26.26
CA HIS A 224 -7.85 18.50 26.78
C HIS A 224 -8.12 17.46 25.69
N HIS A 225 -8.85 17.81 24.63
CA HIS A 225 -9.15 16.85 23.55
C HIS A 225 -7.91 16.51 22.73
N VAL A 226 -7.05 17.49 22.47
CA VAL A 226 -5.77 17.28 21.77
C VAL A 226 -4.88 16.34 22.58
N LEU A 227 -4.80 16.53 23.90
CA LEU A 227 -4.06 15.64 24.79
C LEU A 227 -4.63 14.22 24.80
N ILE A 228 -5.95 14.05 24.77
CA ILE A 228 -6.58 12.72 24.69
C ILE A 228 -6.20 12.02 23.38
N PHE A 229 -6.34 12.69 22.23
CA PHE A 229 -5.97 12.11 20.93
C PHE A 229 -4.47 11.78 20.86
N ALA A 230 -3.62 12.68 21.36
CA ALA A 230 -2.18 12.42 21.46
C ALA A 230 -1.89 11.24 22.39
N GLY A 231 -2.58 11.14 23.52
CA GLY A 231 -2.49 10.02 24.45
C GLY A 231 -2.92 8.69 23.82
N ILE A 232 -4.00 8.69 23.03
CA ILE A 232 -4.44 7.51 22.27
C ILE A 232 -3.38 7.12 21.23
N MET A 233 -2.86 8.09 20.46
CA MET A 233 -1.81 7.80 19.47
C MET A 233 -0.53 7.28 20.11
N ALA A 234 -0.16 7.79 21.29
CA ALA A 234 0.95 7.27 22.08
C ALA A 234 0.64 5.86 22.60
N ALA A 235 -0.57 5.61 23.11
CA ALA A 235 -0.99 4.28 23.55
C ALA A 235 -1.01 3.25 22.40
N LEU A 236 -1.36 3.66 21.18
CA LEU A 236 -1.27 2.83 19.98
C LEU A 236 0.16 2.44 19.59
N THR A 237 1.18 3.06 20.20
CA THR A 237 2.57 2.58 20.06
C THR A 237 2.88 1.41 20.98
N LEU A 238 2.09 1.16 22.03
CA LEU A 238 2.39 0.11 23.02
C LEU A 238 2.46 -1.31 22.41
N PRO A 239 1.60 -1.71 21.47
CA PRO A 239 1.68 -3.05 20.89
C PRO A 239 2.99 -3.32 20.15
N SER A 240 3.68 -2.31 19.61
CA SER A 240 4.95 -2.55 18.90
C SER A 240 6.03 -3.13 19.82
N PHE A 241 6.03 -2.77 21.11
CA PHE A 241 7.00 -3.33 22.07
C PHE A 241 6.80 -4.84 22.33
N ALA A 242 5.60 -5.37 22.08
CA ALA A 242 5.27 -6.78 22.26
C ALA A 242 5.17 -7.56 20.94
N LEU A 243 4.85 -6.88 19.83
CA LEU A 243 4.52 -7.49 18.54
C LEU A 243 5.61 -7.29 17.47
N VAL A 244 6.64 -6.46 17.69
CA VAL A 244 7.74 -6.33 16.71
C VAL A 244 8.41 -7.70 16.56
N GLY A 245 8.06 -8.37 15.47
CA GLY A 245 8.62 -9.66 15.11
C GLY A 245 10.05 -9.46 14.68
N THR A 246 11.01 -9.88 15.51
CA THR A 246 12.35 -10.15 15.00
C THR A 246 12.25 -11.34 14.04
N PRO A 247 13.03 -11.36 12.95
CA PRO A 247 13.01 -12.47 12.01
C PRO A 247 13.31 -13.78 12.73
N LEU A 248 12.53 -14.81 12.41
CA LEU A 248 12.70 -16.12 13.02
C LEU A 248 14.08 -16.70 12.66
N PRO A 249 14.82 -17.27 13.63
CA PRO A 249 16.11 -17.87 13.35
C PRO A 249 15.94 -19.05 12.38
N PRO A 250 16.75 -19.16 11.31
CA PRO A 250 16.64 -20.25 10.34
C PRO A 250 16.79 -21.64 10.96
N SER A 251 17.55 -21.76 12.06
CA SER A 251 17.77 -23.01 12.77
C SER A 251 17.26 -22.91 14.20
N SER A 252 16.05 -23.43 14.45
CA SER A 252 15.49 -23.62 15.78
C SER A 252 14.48 -24.77 15.78
N ALA A 253 14.09 -25.26 16.97
CA ALA A 253 13.08 -26.32 17.09
C ALA A 253 11.72 -25.92 16.49
N ASN A 254 11.39 -24.64 16.56
CA ASN A 254 10.10 -24.07 16.14
C ASN A 254 10.18 -23.42 14.75
N THR A 255 11.24 -23.69 13.99
CA THR A 255 11.40 -23.14 12.64
C THR A 255 11.82 -24.21 11.64
N THR A 256 11.37 -24.03 10.41
CA THR A 256 11.75 -24.80 9.23
C THR A 256 12.72 -23.95 8.42
N PRO A 257 14.01 -24.33 8.31
CA PRO A 257 14.95 -23.65 7.42
C PRO A 257 14.52 -23.83 5.97
N LEU A 258 14.26 -22.73 5.29
CA LEU A 258 13.93 -22.70 3.87
C LEU A 258 14.96 -21.82 3.15
N THR A 259 15.78 -22.42 2.28
CA THR A 259 16.67 -21.65 1.42
C THR A 259 15.93 -21.24 0.16
N VAL A 260 15.76 -19.94 -0.03
CA VAL A 260 15.14 -19.33 -1.21
C VAL A 260 16.18 -18.58 -2.03
N GLY A 261 15.91 -18.34 -3.31
CA GLY A 261 16.80 -17.53 -4.14
C GLY A 261 16.13 -16.91 -5.35
N CYS A 262 16.82 -15.94 -5.92
CA CYS A 262 16.43 -15.19 -7.09
C CYS A 262 17.53 -15.34 -8.15
N ILE A 263 17.12 -15.72 -9.36
CA ILE A 263 18.03 -15.97 -10.48
C ILE A 263 18.07 -14.74 -11.36
N LEU A 264 19.19 -14.03 -11.33
CA LEU A 264 19.48 -12.85 -12.13
C LEU A 264 20.82 -13.09 -12.83
N PRO A 265 20.81 -13.72 -14.03
CA PRO A 265 22.03 -13.86 -14.84
C PRO A 265 22.63 -12.48 -15.10
N SER A 266 23.95 -12.40 -15.22
CA SER A 266 24.63 -11.11 -15.32
C SER A 266 25.13 -10.88 -16.73
N SER A 267 24.67 -9.79 -17.34
CA SER A 267 25.03 -9.41 -18.71
C SER A 267 26.54 -9.18 -18.87
N ILE A 268 27.23 -8.79 -17.79
CA ILE A 268 28.69 -8.58 -17.76
C ILE A 268 29.46 -9.90 -17.93
N TYR A 269 29.04 -10.95 -17.22
CA TYR A 269 29.73 -12.24 -17.24
C TYR A 269 29.26 -13.12 -18.41
N ASP A 270 27.97 -13.03 -18.74
CA ASP A 270 27.31 -13.88 -19.74
C ASP A 270 27.45 -13.31 -21.16
N LYS A 271 27.91 -12.04 -21.30
CA LYS A 271 28.12 -11.34 -22.58
C LYS A 271 26.88 -11.27 -23.47
N HIS A 272 25.70 -11.46 -22.89
CA HIS A 272 24.40 -11.38 -23.55
C HIS A 272 23.59 -10.27 -22.90
N HIS A 273 23.08 -9.32 -23.69
CA HIS A 273 22.24 -8.22 -23.17
C HIS A 273 20.80 -8.66 -22.86
N ASN A 274 20.36 -9.78 -23.44
CA ASN A 274 19.09 -10.42 -23.13
C ASN A 274 19.38 -11.85 -22.73
N SER A 275 19.17 -12.20 -21.46
CA SER A 275 19.37 -13.55 -20.95
C SER A 275 18.43 -14.53 -21.65
N ALA A 276 18.99 -15.55 -22.28
CA ALA A 276 18.22 -16.63 -22.89
C ALA A 276 17.77 -17.63 -21.83
N LEU A 277 16.87 -18.55 -22.20
CA LEU A 277 16.42 -19.66 -21.35
C LEU A 277 17.61 -20.43 -20.75
N GLU A 278 18.64 -20.66 -21.57
CA GLU A 278 19.87 -21.37 -21.23
C GLU A 278 20.67 -20.67 -20.12
N ASP A 279 20.72 -19.34 -20.12
CA ASP A 279 21.43 -18.56 -19.10
C ASP A 279 20.74 -18.72 -17.74
N PHE A 280 19.40 -18.69 -17.72
CA PHE A 280 18.62 -18.94 -16.51
C PHE A 280 18.76 -20.38 -16.01
N ILE A 281 18.79 -21.37 -16.90
CA ILE A 281 19.03 -22.78 -16.54
C ILE A 281 20.43 -22.93 -15.95
N ALA A 282 21.45 -22.38 -16.59
CA ALA A 282 22.83 -22.46 -16.15
C ALA A 282 23.04 -21.79 -14.78
N ALA A 283 22.47 -20.60 -14.58
CA ALA A 283 22.51 -19.90 -13.29
C ALA A 283 21.75 -20.68 -12.20
N SER A 284 20.58 -21.23 -12.52
CA SER A 284 19.79 -22.04 -11.58
C SER A 284 20.54 -23.31 -11.16
N ALA A 285 21.25 -23.96 -12.09
CA ALA A 285 22.03 -25.17 -11.82
C ALA A 285 23.20 -24.93 -10.85
N GLN A 286 23.67 -23.69 -10.71
CA GLN A 286 24.73 -23.33 -9.76
C GLN A 286 24.21 -23.10 -8.33
N MET A 287 22.89 -22.96 -8.14
CA MET A 287 22.27 -22.63 -6.85
C MET A 287 21.61 -23.84 -6.17
N THR A 288 22.28 -25.00 -6.21
CA THR A 288 21.77 -26.26 -5.65
C THR A 288 21.43 -26.28 -4.15
N PRO A 289 21.99 -25.42 -3.27
CA PRO A 289 21.57 -25.37 -1.87
C PRO A 289 20.15 -24.84 -1.65
N ALA A 290 19.59 -24.12 -2.63
CA ALA A 290 18.24 -23.59 -2.56
C ALA A 290 17.19 -24.71 -2.61
N LYS A 291 16.04 -24.43 -2.00
CA LYS A 291 14.83 -25.24 -2.07
C LYS A 291 13.81 -24.66 -3.03
N ILE A 292 13.79 -23.34 -3.16
CA ILE A 292 12.98 -22.60 -4.12
C ILE A 292 13.87 -21.57 -4.80
N LEU A 293 13.87 -21.54 -6.12
CA LEU A 293 14.48 -20.48 -6.92
C LEU A 293 13.40 -19.85 -7.77
N ILE A 294 13.39 -18.53 -7.90
CA ILE A 294 12.47 -17.84 -8.81
C ILE A 294 13.24 -17.04 -9.86
N TRP A 295 12.71 -17.01 -11.07
CA TRP A 295 13.17 -16.15 -12.15
C TRP A 295 12.36 -14.85 -12.14
N PRO A 296 12.94 -13.73 -12.56
CA PRO A 296 12.25 -12.44 -12.60
C PRO A 296 11.12 -12.44 -13.62
N GLU A 297 10.27 -11.42 -13.54
CA GLU A 297 9.12 -11.28 -14.44
C GLU A 297 9.54 -11.22 -15.91
N SER A 298 8.80 -11.94 -16.76
CA SER A 298 9.08 -12.03 -18.20
C SER A 298 10.52 -12.48 -18.50
N ALA A 299 11.08 -13.39 -17.69
CA ALA A 299 12.44 -13.91 -17.88
C ALA A 299 12.58 -14.60 -19.25
N VAL A 300 11.55 -15.31 -19.69
CA VAL A 300 11.52 -16.01 -20.99
C VAL A 300 10.22 -15.71 -21.74
N THR A 301 10.23 -15.85 -23.06
CA THR A 301 9.04 -15.67 -23.90
C THR A 301 8.84 -16.89 -24.77
N PHE A 302 7.61 -17.39 -24.85
CA PHE A 302 7.23 -18.55 -25.63
C PHE A 302 6.22 -18.17 -26.72
N ALA A 303 6.31 -18.83 -27.88
CA ALA A 303 5.40 -18.62 -29.00
C ALA A 303 4.02 -19.25 -28.77
N ASN A 304 3.95 -20.30 -27.95
CA ASN A 304 2.74 -21.05 -27.62
C ASN A 304 2.96 -21.92 -26.36
N ALA A 305 1.91 -22.63 -25.94
CA ALA A 305 1.94 -23.50 -24.77
C ALA A 305 2.83 -24.74 -24.99
N GLU A 306 2.93 -25.25 -26.21
CA GLU A 306 3.75 -26.43 -26.51
C GLU A 306 5.25 -26.15 -26.33
N GLU A 307 5.72 -24.99 -26.79
CA GLU A 307 7.10 -24.53 -26.59
C GLU A 307 7.41 -24.31 -25.11
N ARG A 308 6.46 -23.70 -24.38
CA ARG A 308 6.55 -23.50 -22.93
C ARG A 308 6.70 -24.83 -22.19
N ASP A 309 5.84 -25.80 -22.47
CA ASP A 309 5.84 -27.09 -21.78
C ASP A 309 7.14 -27.87 -22.09
N ALA A 310 7.62 -27.83 -23.34
CA ALA A 310 8.91 -28.39 -23.72
C ALA A 310 10.10 -27.71 -22.99
N ALA A 311 10.04 -26.39 -22.80
CA ALA A 311 11.02 -25.65 -22.02
C ALA A 311 10.96 -26.01 -20.53
N PHE A 312 9.77 -26.18 -19.95
CA PHE A 312 9.61 -26.63 -18.56
C PHE A 312 10.22 -28.02 -18.33
N ASP A 313 10.00 -28.94 -19.27
CA ASP A 313 10.63 -30.27 -19.22
C ASP A 313 12.16 -30.21 -19.35
N LYS A 314 12.69 -29.27 -20.15
CA LYS A 314 14.13 -29.02 -20.21
C LYS A 314 14.66 -28.50 -18.86
N VAL A 315 14.03 -27.49 -18.28
CA VAL A 315 14.41 -26.92 -16.97
C VAL A 315 14.44 -28.00 -15.89
N ARG A 316 13.41 -28.85 -15.79
CA ARG A 316 13.34 -29.93 -14.80
C ARG A 316 14.42 -30.99 -15.00
N ARG A 317 14.82 -31.28 -16.24
CA ARG A 317 15.89 -32.25 -16.52
C ARG A 317 17.28 -31.72 -16.14
N GLU A 318 17.53 -30.44 -16.42
CA GLU A 318 18.86 -29.84 -16.27
C GLU A 318 19.11 -29.28 -14.87
N VAL A 319 18.07 -28.79 -14.17
CA VAL A 319 18.19 -28.23 -12.82
C VAL A 319 17.72 -29.24 -11.78
N ARG A 320 18.65 -29.72 -10.93
CA ARG A 320 18.37 -30.74 -9.90
C ARG A 320 18.33 -30.13 -8.51
N GLY A 321 17.28 -30.44 -7.74
CA GLY A 321 17.20 -30.14 -6.31
C GLY A 321 16.05 -29.20 -5.94
N PRO A 322 16.12 -27.90 -6.28
CA PRO A 322 15.09 -26.92 -5.93
C PRO A 322 13.82 -27.05 -6.78
N ALA A 323 12.71 -26.54 -6.26
CA ALA A 323 11.56 -26.14 -7.07
C ALA A 323 11.90 -24.83 -7.81
N ILE A 324 11.56 -24.74 -9.10
CA ILE A 324 11.91 -23.59 -9.94
C ILE A 324 10.66 -22.83 -10.34
N GLY A 325 10.54 -21.58 -9.90
CA GLY A 325 9.52 -20.64 -10.34
C GLY A 325 9.97 -19.95 -11.63
N VAL A 326 9.41 -20.36 -12.76
CA VAL A 326 9.66 -19.77 -14.08
C VAL A 326 8.60 -18.72 -14.35
N SER A 327 9.00 -17.45 -14.50
CA SER A 327 8.11 -16.41 -15.05
C SER A 327 8.35 -16.22 -16.54
N PHE A 328 7.26 -16.07 -17.29
CA PHE A 328 7.29 -16.11 -18.74
C PHE A 328 6.20 -15.23 -19.37
N GLU A 329 6.42 -14.84 -20.62
CA GLU A 329 5.36 -14.36 -21.51
C GLU A 329 5.00 -15.45 -22.50
N GLU A 330 3.72 -15.61 -22.82
CA GLU A 330 3.30 -16.48 -23.92
C GLU A 330 2.23 -15.82 -24.77
N PHE A 331 2.22 -16.15 -26.06
CA PHE A 331 1.17 -15.69 -26.97
C PHE A 331 -0.06 -16.58 -26.83
N VAL A 332 -1.21 -15.94 -26.66
CA VAL A 332 -2.51 -16.63 -26.64
C VAL A 332 -3.01 -16.73 -28.09
N PRO A 333 -3.44 -17.91 -28.56
CA PRO A 333 -4.06 -18.03 -29.87
C PRO A 333 -5.29 -17.13 -29.96
N ALA A 334 -5.42 -16.39 -31.05
CA ALA A 334 -6.58 -15.53 -31.26
C ALA A 334 -7.84 -16.40 -31.36
N GLU A 335 -8.88 -16.07 -30.60
CA GLU A 335 -10.20 -16.67 -30.80
C GLU A 335 -10.67 -16.41 -32.25
N PRO A 336 -11.49 -17.30 -32.86
CA PRO A 336 -11.97 -17.10 -34.23
C PRO A 336 -12.73 -15.76 -34.37
N GLY A 337 -12.11 -14.79 -35.04
CA GLY A 337 -12.63 -13.41 -35.18
C GLY A 337 -12.00 -12.36 -34.25
N GLY A 338 -11.06 -12.75 -33.39
CA GLY A 338 -10.38 -11.89 -32.41
C GLY A 338 -9.20 -11.08 -32.97
N ARG A 339 -8.80 -10.05 -32.21
CA ARG A 339 -7.66 -9.15 -32.51
C ARG A 339 -6.31 -9.92 -32.58
N ILE A 340 -5.32 -9.23 -33.15
CA ILE A 340 -3.87 -9.52 -33.19
C ILE A 340 -3.40 -10.35 -31.98
N ARG A 341 -2.53 -11.35 -32.20
CA ARG A 341 -1.82 -12.16 -31.17
C ARG A 341 -1.46 -11.31 -29.95
N MET A 342 -2.24 -11.43 -28.88
CA MET A 342 -1.95 -10.81 -27.59
C MET A 342 -1.13 -11.79 -26.73
N LYS A 343 -0.33 -11.24 -25.83
CA LYS A 343 0.43 -12.04 -24.88
C LYS A 343 -0.28 -12.09 -23.53
N ARG A 344 0.09 -13.05 -22.69
CA ARG A 344 -0.17 -13.03 -21.25
C ARG A 344 1.13 -13.27 -20.49
N ASN A 345 1.21 -12.71 -19.29
CA ASN A 345 2.35 -12.86 -18.40
C ASN A 345 2.01 -13.86 -17.31
N GLY A 346 2.83 -14.90 -17.19
CA GLY A 346 2.62 -16.05 -16.33
C GLY A 346 3.80 -16.34 -15.41
N PHE A 347 3.50 -17.14 -14.39
CA PHE A 347 4.44 -17.74 -13.47
C PHE A 347 4.04 -19.19 -13.22
N ALA A 348 5.00 -20.10 -13.35
CA ALA A 348 4.81 -21.52 -13.06
C ALA A 348 5.87 -22.00 -12.06
N LEU A 349 5.44 -22.66 -10.98
CA LEU A 349 6.33 -23.36 -10.07
C LEU A 349 6.48 -24.81 -10.52
N LEU A 350 7.69 -25.18 -10.91
CA LEU A 350 8.04 -26.51 -11.36
C LEU A 350 8.51 -27.35 -10.17
N ALA A 351 7.91 -28.53 -9.99
CA ALA A 351 8.37 -29.49 -9.01
C ALA A 351 9.76 -30.04 -9.38
N PRO A 352 10.60 -30.38 -8.39
CA PRO A 352 11.80 -31.16 -8.61
C PRO A 352 11.51 -32.42 -9.44
N ASN A 353 12.45 -32.81 -10.30
CA ASN A 353 12.27 -33.95 -11.22
C ASN A 353 12.06 -35.31 -10.51
N ASN A 354 12.42 -35.40 -9.23
CA ASN A 354 12.34 -36.61 -8.41
C ASN A 354 11.11 -36.65 -7.48
N THR A 355 10.12 -35.78 -7.69
CA THR A 355 8.90 -35.73 -6.88
C THR A 355 7.76 -36.46 -7.60
N ASP A 356 7.06 -37.33 -6.87
CA ASP A 356 5.82 -37.94 -7.34
C ASP A 356 4.71 -36.87 -7.36
N GLY A 357 4.30 -36.42 -8.53
CA GLY A 357 3.29 -35.36 -8.66
C GLY A 357 3.26 -34.68 -10.03
N PRO A 358 2.39 -33.66 -10.21
CA PRO A 358 2.36 -32.89 -11.45
C PRO A 358 3.67 -32.11 -11.64
N ALA A 359 4.11 -31.99 -12.89
CA ALA A 359 5.32 -31.27 -13.26
C ALA A 359 5.26 -29.78 -12.83
N VAL A 360 4.09 -29.17 -13.00
CA VAL A 360 3.75 -27.81 -12.60
C VAL A 360 2.86 -27.91 -11.37
N THR A 361 3.34 -27.39 -10.23
CA THR A 361 2.61 -27.45 -8.96
C THR A 361 1.74 -26.23 -8.74
N LEU A 362 2.15 -25.07 -9.24
CA LEU A 362 1.44 -23.79 -9.15
C LEU A 362 1.55 -23.07 -10.49
N GLU A 363 0.46 -22.51 -10.97
CA GLU A 363 0.43 -21.63 -12.14
C GLU A 363 -0.34 -20.37 -11.78
N TYR A 364 0.18 -19.21 -12.15
CA TYR A 364 -0.40 -17.90 -11.87
C TYR A 364 -0.21 -16.99 -13.07
N TYR A 365 -1.23 -16.20 -13.39
CA TYR A 365 -1.17 -15.21 -14.47
C TYR A 365 -1.43 -13.81 -13.91
N LYS A 366 -0.68 -12.83 -14.42
CA LYS A 366 -0.72 -11.45 -13.94
C LYS A 366 -2.11 -10.85 -14.11
N ARG A 367 -2.63 -10.21 -13.06
CA ARG A 367 -4.01 -9.69 -13.01
C ARG A 367 -4.06 -8.19 -13.22
N HIS A 368 -3.12 -7.46 -12.62
CA HIS A 368 -3.03 -6.01 -12.71
C HIS A 368 -1.91 -5.63 -13.68
N LEU A 369 -2.30 -5.19 -14.86
CA LEU A 369 -1.38 -4.71 -15.88
C LEU A 369 -1.02 -3.25 -15.64
N VAL A 370 0.23 -2.88 -15.92
CA VAL A 370 0.67 -1.48 -15.90
C VAL A 370 -0.14 -0.69 -16.94
N PRO A 371 -0.93 0.33 -16.53
CA PRO A 371 -1.70 1.12 -17.47
C PRO A 371 -0.80 1.74 -18.53
N VAL A 372 -1.28 1.76 -19.78
CA VAL A 372 -0.58 2.29 -20.95
C VAL A 372 0.64 1.46 -21.41
N ALA A 373 1.47 0.95 -20.51
CA ALA A 373 2.67 0.18 -20.89
C ALA A 373 2.32 -1.27 -21.29
N GLU A 374 1.47 -1.94 -20.52
CA GLU A 374 1.15 -3.36 -20.71
C GLU A 374 -0.23 -3.57 -21.33
N SER A 375 -1.19 -2.68 -21.05
CA SER A 375 -2.61 -2.87 -21.38
C SER A 375 -2.91 -2.95 -22.89
N PHE A 376 -1.97 -2.58 -23.77
CA PHE A 376 -2.15 -2.67 -25.23
C PHE A 376 -1.58 -3.97 -25.84
N SER A 377 -0.71 -4.68 -25.11
CA SER A 377 -0.01 -5.87 -25.61
C SER A 377 -0.25 -7.12 -24.77
N LEU A 378 -0.70 -6.96 -23.52
CA LEU A 378 -0.96 -8.04 -22.57
C LEU A 378 -2.46 -8.16 -22.25
N ILE A 379 -2.92 -9.39 -22.00
CA ILE A 379 -4.24 -9.69 -21.47
C ILE A 379 -4.14 -9.91 -19.95
N PRO A 380 -4.95 -9.23 -19.12
CA PRO A 380 -4.99 -9.49 -17.68
C PRO A 380 -5.70 -10.82 -17.40
N SER A 381 -5.24 -11.53 -16.37
CA SER A 381 -5.96 -12.70 -15.85
C SER A 381 -7.05 -12.29 -14.87
N SER A 382 -8.19 -12.98 -14.93
CA SER A 382 -9.26 -12.91 -13.91
C SER A 382 -9.05 -13.91 -12.77
N ASP A 383 -8.22 -14.93 -12.96
CA ASP A 383 -8.04 -16.03 -12.01
C ASP A 383 -7.43 -15.52 -10.70
N PRO A 384 -8.02 -15.88 -9.54
CA PRO A 384 -7.45 -15.50 -8.25
C PRO A 384 -6.16 -16.29 -7.97
N PRO A 385 -5.25 -15.78 -7.11
CA PRO A 385 -4.11 -16.54 -6.65
C PRO A 385 -4.55 -17.78 -5.86
N THR A 386 -3.80 -18.87 -5.98
CA THR A 386 -4.03 -20.14 -5.28
C THR A 386 -2.88 -20.46 -4.33
N ILE A 387 -3.11 -21.39 -3.39
CA ILE A 387 -2.11 -21.87 -2.44
C ILE A 387 -1.77 -23.30 -2.78
N VAL A 388 -0.47 -23.61 -2.76
CA VAL A 388 0.05 -24.96 -2.97
C VAL A 388 1.03 -25.29 -1.85
N SER A 389 0.96 -26.51 -1.35
CA SER A 389 1.83 -26.99 -0.26
C SER A 389 3.10 -27.61 -0.83
N LEU A 390 4.27 -27.09 -0.42
CA LEU A 390 5.57 -27.67 -0.72
C LEU A 390 6.07 -28.50 0.47
N ASP A 391 6.17 -29.81 0.29
CA ASP A 391 6.66 -30.71 1.32
C ASP A 391 8.19 -30.72 1.38
N LEU A 392 8.74 -30.14 2.45
CA LEU A 392 10.18 -30.16 2.69
C LEU A 392 10.63 -31.41 3.44
N VAL A 393 11.54 -32.14 2.81
CA VAL A 393 12.28 -33.24 3.43
C VAL A 393 13.32 -32.74 4.43
N HIS A 394 13.68 -33.60 5.38
CA HIS A 394 14.66 -33.27 6.40
C HIS A 394 16.03 -32.86 5.81
N PRO A 395 16.74 -31.89 6.42
CA PRO A 395 18.13 -31.61 6.10
C PRO A 395 19.03 -32.83 6.33
N LYS A 396 20.16 -32.91 5.62
CA LYS A 396 21.10 -34.06 5.71
C LYS A 396 21.64 -34.32 7.13
N HIS A 397 21.67 -33.30 7.98
CA HIS A 397 22.21 -33.36 9.35
C HIS A 397 21.13 -33.60 10.42
N VAL A 398 19.85 -33.71 10.03
CA VAL A 398 18.73 -33.97 10.95
C VAL A 398 18.12 -35.32 10.59
N THR A 399 17.82 -36.17 11.57
CA THR A 399 17.16 -37.45 11.31
C THR A 399 15.68 -37.25 10.97
N LYS A 400 15.07 -38.22 10.27
CA LYS A 400 13.64 -38.15 9.90
C LYS A 400 12.73 -37.88 11.11
N PRO A 401 12.83 -38.63 12.24
CA PRO A 401 11.95 -38.42 13.39
C PRO A 401 12.17 -37.08 14.11
N ASP A 402 13.41 -36.58 14.13
CA ASP A 402 13.72 -35.28 14.75
C ASP A 402 13.20 -34.10 13.92
N TRP A 403 13.04 -34.30 12.60
CA TRP A 403 12.54 -33.28 11.69
C TRP A 403 11.03 -33.08 11.81
N ALA A 404 10.25 -34.14 11.63
CA ALA A 404 8.79 -34.09 11.66
C ALA A 404 8.24 -35.46 12.11
N PRO A 405 7.05 -35.49 12.74
CA PRO A 405 6.46 -36.76 13.15
C PRO A 405 6.11 -37.65 11.94
N ALA A 406 6.02 -38.95 12.19
CA ALA A 406 5.50 -39.94 11.24
C ALA A 406 4.06 -39.58 10.81
N PRO A 407 3.59 -40.01 9.62
CA PRO A 407 4.22 -40.98 8.70
C PRO A 407 5.13 -40.37 7.63
N ASN A 408 4.95 -39.09 7.27
CA ASN A 408 5.58 -38.52 6.08
C ASN A 408 6.99 -37.97 6.36
N TYR A 409 7.29 -37.58 7.60
CA TYR A 409 8.55 -36.94 7.97
C TYR A 409 8.89 -35.73 7.09
N THR A 410 7.86 -34.98 6.68
CA THR A 410 7.97 -33.75 5.90
C THR A 410 7.38 -32.58 6.66
N ARG A 411 7.84 -31.37 6.33
CA ARG A 411 7.24 -30.13 6.79
C ARG A 411 6.66 -29.40 5.59
N SER A 412 5.33 -29.30 5.54
CA SER A 412 4.63 -28.58 4.47
C SER A 412 4.82 -27.07 4.64
N ILE A 413 5.10 -26.40 3.52
CA ILE A 413 5.16 -24.94 3.44
C ILE A 413 4.14 -24.48 2.39
N PRO A 414 3.04 -23.81 2.80
CA PRO A 414 2.09 -23.26 1.85
C PRO A 414 2.72 -22.06 1.12
N VAL A 415 2.72 -22.11 -0.20
CA VAL A 415 3.23 -21.05 -1.07
C VAL A 415 2.15 -20.54 -2.01
N THR A 416 2.26 -19.27 -2.39
CA THR A 416 1.44 -18.65 -3.43
C THR A 416 2.32 -17.79 -4.35
N ALA A 417 1.76 -17.22 -5.40
CA ALA A 417 2.46 -16.37 -6.33
C ALA A 417 1.68 -15.09 -6.65
N SER A 418 2.40 -14.04 -7.00
CA SER A 418 1.85 -12.78 -7.49
C SER A 418 2.92 -12.04 -8.29
N ILE A 419 2.54 -11.27 -9.31
CA ILE A 419 3.52 -10.70 -10.25
C ILE A 419 3.53 -9.18 -10.14
N CYS A 420 4.69 -8.62 -9.79
CA CYS A 420 5.01 -7.20 -9.92
C CYS A 420 3.90 -6.24 -9.44
N LEU A 421 3.20 -5.55 -10.36
CA LEU A 421 2.19 -4.55 -10.05
C LEU A 421 1.02 -5.08 -9.22
N ASP A 422 0.76 -6.39 -9.23
CA ASP A 422 -0.29 -7.01 -8.42
C ASP A 422 -0.16 -6.62 -6.93
N PHE A 423 1.07 -6.43 -6.42
CA PHE A 423 1.32 -6.03 -5.03
C PHE A 423 0.86 -4.60 -4.69
N SER A 424 0.63 -3.76 -5.70
CA SER A 424 0.06 -2.42 -5.47
C SER A 424 -1.41 -2.48 -5.02
N SER A 425 -2.11 -3.57 -5.31
CA SER A 425 -3.50 -3.79 -4.94
C SER A 425 -3.60 -4.33 -3.51
N SER A 426 -4.30 -3.64 -2.63
CA SER A 426 -4.53 -4.07 -1.25
C SER A 426 -5.39 -5.36 -1.15
N SER A 427 -6.11 -5.70 -2.22
CA SER A 427 -6.91 -6.93 -2.33
C SER A 427 -6.24 -8.06 -3.10
N ALA A 428 -4.94 -7.95 -3.42
CA ALA A 428 -4.21 -8.95 -4.21
C ALA A 428 -4.40 -10.38 -3.69
N PHE A 429 -4.47 -10.55 -2.36
CA PHE A 429 -4.54 -11.83 -1.67
C PHE A 429 -5.88 -12.10 -0.98
N SER A 430 -6.91 -11.29 -1.21
CA SER A 430 -8.20 -11.42 -0.49
C SER A 430 -8.98 -12.69 -0.86
N ALA A 431 -8.59 -13.38 -1.93
CA ALA A 431 -9.24 -14.60 -2.40
C ALA A 431 -8.60 -15.88 -1.84
N LEU A 432 -7.48 -15.78 -1.12
CA LEU A 432 -6.82 -16.94 -0.53
C LEU A 432 -7.66 -17.53 0.61
N SER A 433 -7.76 -18.86 0.65
CA SER A 433 -8.51 -19.58 1.68
C SER A 433 -7.80 -19.63 3.03
N SER A 434 -6.47 -19.55 3.03
CA SER A 434 -5.63 -19.56 4.23
C SER A 434 -4.41 -18.64 4.06
N ARG A 435 -3.62 -18.48 5.13
CA ARG A 435 -2.38 -17.69 5.09
C ARG A 435 -1.26 -18.49 4.41
N PRO A 436 -0.62 -18.00 3.34
CA PRO A 436 0.59 -18.63 2.81
C PRO A 436 1.80 -18.34 3.71
N ALA A 437 2.78 -19.23 3.74
CA ALA A 437 4.05 -19.01 4.41
C ALA A 437 5.00 -18.15 3.58
N LEU A 438 4.95 -18.29 2.25
CA LEU A 438 5.78 -17.54 1.31
C LEU A 438 5.01 -17.17 0.04
N ILE A 439 5.12 -15.91 -0.35
CA ILE A 439 4.66 -15.38 -1.63
C ILE A 439 5.86 -15.33 -2.58
N LEU A 440 5.76 -15.98 -3.73
CA LEU A 440 6.74 -15.95 -4.82
C LEU A 440 6.43 -14.76 -5.72
N ALA A 441 7.34 -13.79 -5.77
CA ALA A 441 7.10 -12.49 -6.39
C ALA A 441 8.13 -12.16 -7.49
N PRO A 442 7.97 -12.73 -8.70
CA PRO A 442 8.74 -12.27 -9.85
C PRO A 442 8.32 -10.82 -10.18
N ALA A 443 9.31 -9.99 -10.49
CA ALA A 443 9.12 -8.61 -10.89
C ALA A 443 10.15 -8.18 -11.94
N ARG A 444 9.81 -7.14 -12.69
CA ARG A 444 10.74 -6.45 -13.59
C ARG A 444 10.38 -4.97 -13.66
N THR A 445 11.02 -4.17 -12.83
CA THR A 445 10.80 -2.72 -12.79
C THR A 445 11.71 -1.99 -13.79
N TRP A 446 11.29 -0.81 -14.25
CA TRP A 446 12.02 -0.05 -15.28
C TRP A 446 12.94 1.03 -14.72
N HIS A 447 12.96 1.21 -13.39
CA HIS A 447 13.75 2.25 -12.73
C HIS A 447 13.98 1.90 -11.26
N PRO A 448 15.16 2.16 -10.68
CA PRO A 448 15.47 1.80 -9.28
C PRO A 448 14.48 2.38 -8.26
N GLY A 449 14.04 3.61 -8.47
CA GLY A 449 13.02 4.24 -7.61
C GLY A 449 11.65 3.55 -7.66
N ILE A 450 11.31 2.94 -8.81
CA ILE A 450 10.09 2.11 -8.93
C ILE A 450 10.32 0.74 -8.29
N GLY A 451 11.50 0.15 -8.47
CA GLY A 451 11.93 -1.07 -7.76
C GLY A 451 11.77 -0.94 -6.24
N LEU A 452 12.30 0.14 -5.65
CA LEU A 452 12.14 0.45 -4.23
C LEU A 452 10.67 0.65 -3.83
N THR A 453 9.90 1.34 -4.66
CA THR A 453 8.48 1.56 -4.40
C THR A 453 7.70 0.26 -4.38
N MET A 454 7.92 -0.60 -5.37
CA MET A 454 7.25 -1.89 -5.49
C MET A 454 7.70 -2.87 -4.42
N TRP A 455 8.97 -2.83 -4.01
CA TRP A 455 9.47 -3.56 -2.86
C TRP A 455 8.71 -3.20 -1.58
N GLU A 456 8.52 -1.92 -1.29
CA GLU A 456 7.77 -1.48 -0.10
C GLU A 456 6.29 -1.91 -0.17
N GLN A 457 5.68 -1.92 -1.36
CA GLN A 457 4.33 -2.49 -1.54
C GLN A 457 4.32 -3.99 -1.28
N ALA A 458 5.30 -4.73 -1.81
CA ALA A 458 5.41 -6.17 -1.61
C ALA A 458 5.57 -6.53 -0.13
N LYS A 459 6.44 -5.80 0.57
CA LYS A 459 6.60 -5.89 2.02
C LYS A 459 5.29 -5.62 2.76
N ALA A 460 4.61 -4.52 2.45
CA ALA A 460 3.34 -4.17 3.09
C ALA A 460 2.28 -5.27 2.90
N ARG A 461 2.14 -5.82 1.68
CA ARG A 461 1.21 -6.93 1.41
C ARG A 461 1.57 -8.21 2.16
N ALA A 462 2.86 -8.52 2.29
CA ALA A 462 3.31 -9.67 3.07
C ALA A 462 2.94 -9.50 4.55
N GLU A 463 3.23 -8.34 5.13
CA GLU A 463 2.90 -8.03 6.54
C GLU A 463 1.38 -8.04 6.79
N GLU A 464 0.59 -7.45 5.89
CA GLU A 464 -0.87 -7.44 5.97
C GLU A 464 -1.50 -8.81 6.18
N ILE A 465 -1.02 -9.82 5.45
CA ILE A 465 -1.52 -11.19 5.57
C ILE A 465 -0.68 -12.04 6.53
N GLY A 466 0.36 -11.48 7.14
CA GLY A 466 1.29 -12.17 8.03
C GLY A 466 2.15 -13.22 7.32
N SER A 467 2.49 -13.01 6.06
CA SER A 467 3.32 -13.91 5.25
C SER A 467 4.74 -13.34 5.07
N MET A 468 5.56 -14.04 4.28
CA MET A 468 6.83 -13.54 3.75
C MET A 468 6.73 -13.43 2.22
N VAL A 469 7.55 -12.58 1.62
CA VAL A 469 7.63 -12.42 0.17
C VAL A 469 9.08 -12.60 -0.30
N LEU A 470 9.27 -13.46 -1.30
CA LEU A 470 10.51 -13.57 -2.07
C LEU A 470 10.36 -12.72 -3.32
N TRP A 471 10.96 -11.53 -3.30
CA TRP A 471 10.85 -10.56 -4.39
C TRP A 471 12.10 -10.58 -5.26
N CYS A 472 11.92 -10.90 -6.54
CA CYS A 472 12.98 -11.06 -7.53
C CYS A 472 12.74 -10.13 -8.72
N ASP A 473 13.42 -8.98 -8.69
CA ASP A 473 13.30 -7.91 -9.67
C ASP A 473 14.43 -7.97 -10.70
N GLY A 474 14.09 -8.37 -11.93
CA GLY A 474 15.02 -8.40 -13.07
C GLY A 474 15.09 -7.08 -13.83
N GLY A 475 14.55 -6.01 -13.26
CA GLY A 475 14.63 -4.65 -13.78
C GLY A 475 16.03 -4.05 -13.81
N GLU A 476 16.24 -3.04 -14.64
CA GLU A 476 17.50 -2.27 -14.63
C GLU A 476 17.65 -1.54 -13.28
N GLY A 477 18.63 -1.97 -12.48
CA GLY A 477 18.79 -1.52 -11.10
C GLY A 477 17.61 -1.90 -10.20
N GLY A 478 16.91 -2.99 -10.53
CA GLY A 478 15.83 -3.57 -9.75
C GLY A 478 16.28 -3.96 -8.34
N VAL A 479 15.33 -4.07 -7.43
CA VAL A 479 15.60 -4.37 -6.02
C VAL A 479 15.10 -5.77 -5.70
N SER A 480 15.95 -6.64 -5.17
CA SER A 480 15.57 -8.02 -4.83
C SER A 480 15.90 -8.36 -3.38
N GLY A 481 15.07 -9.20 -2.76
CA GLY A 481 15.27 -9.63 -1.37
C GLY A 481 14.15 -10.49 -0.81
N VAL A 482 14.16 -10.67 0.51
CA VAL A 482 13.07 -11.29 1.26
C VAL A 482 12.54 -10.31 2.29
N ALA A 483 11.21 -10.15 2.33
CA ALA A 483 10.54 -9.29 3.30
C ALA A 483 9.38 -10.01 3.98
N GLY A 484 8.88 -9.44 5.08
CA GLY A 484 7.81 -10.05 5.88
C GLY A 484 8.36 -10.88 7.05
N GLY A 485 7.51 -11.13 8.05
CA GLY A 485 7.89 -11.95 9.22
C GLY A 485 9.08 -11.36 9.99
N GLY A 486 9.20 -10.03 10.00
CA GLY A 486 10.31 -9.31 10.63
C GLY A 486 11.53 -9.07 9.74
N MET A 487 11.54 -9.60 8.52
CA MET A 487 12.61 -9.35 7.55
C MET A 487 12.32 -8.10 6.72
N THR A 488 13.34 -7.26 6.54
CA THR A 488 13.28 -6.01 5.76
C THR A 488 14.50 -5.83 4.85
N GLU A 489 15.28 -6.89 4.64
CA GLU A 489 16.62 -6.80 4.04
C GLU A 489 16.60 -6.84 2.52
N PHE A 490 17.25 -5.85 1.91
CA PHE A 490 17.66 -5.90 0.51
C PHE A 490 18.83 -6.86 0.36
N MET A 491 18.72 -7.80 -0.58
CA MET A 491 19.79 -8.77 -0.85
C MET A 491 20.61 -8.38 -2.07
N GLN A 492 19.98 -7.75 -3.06
CA GLN A 492 20.63 -7.38 -4.31
C GLN A 492 20.01 -6.11 -4.90
N PHE A 493 20.86 -5.26 -5.48
CA PHE A 493 20.48 -4.16 -6.35
C PHE A 493 21.03 -4.43 -7.76
N GLY A 494 20.14 -4.48 -8.76
CA GLY A 494 20.48 -4.82 -10.13
C GLY A 494 20.75 -6.32 -10.34
N GLU A 495 21.56 -6.64 -11.33
CA GLU A 495 21.90 -8.02 -11.71
C GLU A 495 22.69 -8.76 -10.62
N GLY A 496 22.64 -10.10 -10.64
CA GLY A 496 23.40 -10.96 -9.73
C GLY A 496 22.48 -11.92 -8.98
N SER A 497 22.61 -13.22 -9.28
CA SER A 497 21.82 -14.26 -8.61
C SER A 497 22.23 -14.39 -7.14
N TRP A 498 21.26 -14.58 -6.25
CA TRP A 498 21.51 -14.71 -4.81
C TRP A 498 20.58 -15.74 -4.16
N SER A 499 20.97 -16.23 -2.98
CA SER A 499 20.12 -17.09 -2.16
C SER A 499 20.27 -16.77 -0.67
N ARG A 500 19.23 -17.06 0.10
CA ARG A 500 19.16 -16.82 1.55
C ARG A 500 18.37 -17.92 2.24
N THR A 501 18.85 -18.39 3.38
CA THR A 501 18.06 -19.27 4.25
C THR A 501 17.24 -18.45 5.23
N ILE A 502 15.94 -18.66 5.22
CA ILE A 502 14.96 -18.01 6.10
C ILE A 502 14.35 -19.03 7.07
N GLY A 503 13.93 -18.56 8.24
CA GLY A 503 13.18 -19.37 9.21
C GLY A 503 11.68 -19.23 8.97
N VAL A 504 11.02 -20.33 8.61
CA VAL A 504 9.55 -20.39 8.52
C VAL A 504 9.01 -21.00 9.82
N GLN A 505 7.94 -20.46 10.39
CA GLN A 505 7.33 -20.99 11.62
C GLN A 505 6.98 -22.50 11.49
N TRP A 506 7.28 -23.29 12.53
CA TRP A 506 6.90 -24.70 12.63
C TRP A 506 6.32 -25.05 14.02
N PRO A 507 5.14 -25.71 14.09
CA PRO A 507 4.19 -25.90 12.99
C PRO A 507 3.71 -24.56 12.43
N PHE A 508 3.44 -24.51 11.13
CA PHE A 508 3.03 -23.27 10.49
C PHE A 508 1.57 -22.96 10.84
N ASP A 509 1.30 -21.73 11.31
CA ASP A 509 -0.07 -21.27 11.56
C ASP A 509 -0.69 -20.75 10.25
N GLU A 510 -1.70 -21.42 9.72
CA GLU A 510 -2.37 -20.97 8.50
C GLU A 510 -3.47 -19.92 8.76
N SER A 511 -3.64 -19.49 10.01
CA SER A 511 -4.68 -18.53 10.36
C SER A 511 -4.46 -17.18 9.68
N PRO A 512 -5.50 -16.61 9.03
CA PRO A 512 -5.39 -15.28 8.44
C PRO A 512 -5.37 -14.22 9.54
N THR A 513 -4.64 -13.14 9.29
CA THR A 513 -4.69 -11.92 10.10
C THR A 513 -6.11 -11.32 10.10
N VAL A 514 -6.38 -10.39 11.01
CA VAL A 514 -7.68 -9.69 11.03
C VAL A 514 -7.89 -8.95 9.71
N TYR A 515 -6.84 -8.27 9.21
CA TYR A 515 -6.92 -7.60 7.92
C TYR A 515 -7.16 -8.58 6.77
N ALA A 516 -6.44 -9.68 6.67
CA ALA A 516 -6.64 -10.67 5.61
C ALA A 516 -8.07 -11.24 5.59
N ARG A 517 -8.69 -11.38 6.76
CA ARG A 517 -10.06 -11.89 6.90
C ARG A 517 -11.13 -10.87 6.50
N TRP A 518 -10.95 -9.60 6.82
CA TRP A 518 -12.01 -8.59 6.71
C TRP A 518 -11.77 -7.52 5.63
N GLY A 519 -10.54 -7.37 5.17
CA GLY A 519 -10.11 -6.43 4.14
C GLY A 519 -10.16 -4.95 4.55
N ASP A 520 -9.87 -4.07 3.60
CA ASP A 520 -9.74 -2.62 3.83
C ASP A 520 -11.00 -1.94 4.39
N TRP A 521 -12.18 -2.41 3.99
CA TRP A 521 -13.45 -1.76 4.34
C TRP A 521 -13.85 -1.98 5.81
N TYR A 522 -13.28 -2.97 6.48
CA TYR A 522 -13.52 -3.20 7.90
C TYR A 522 -13.09 -2.02 8.75
N THR A 523 -11.86 -1.53 8.55
CA THR A 523 -11.32 -0.37 9.27
C THR A 523 -12.21 0.85 9.04
N VAL A 524 -12.61 1.10 7.80
CA VAL A 524 -13.51 2.22 7.46
C VAL A 524 -14.83 2.10 8.21
N LEU A 525 -15.44 0.92 8.25
CA LEU A 525 -16.69 0.69 8.97
C LEU A 525 -16.55 0.94 10.48
N VAL A 526 -15.47 0.46 11.10
CA VAL A 526 -15.19 0.69 12.52
C VAL A 526 -15.01 2.19 12.79
N LEU A 527 -14.26 2.90 11.96
CA LEU A 527 -14.05 4.34 12.11
C LEU A 527 -15.34 5.14 12.00
N TRP A 528 -16.21 4.84 11.03
CA TRP A 528 -17.52 5.48 10.93
C TRP A 528 -18.43 5.16 12.11
N LEU A 529 -18.39 3.93 12.63
CA LEU A 529 -19.16 3.56 13.83
C LEU A 529 -18.69 4.38 15.04
N LEU A 530 -17.39 4.47 15.27
CA LEU A 530 -16.81 5.28 16.36
C LEU A 530 -17.17 6.76 16.20
N PHE A 531 -17.07 7.28 14.98
CA PHE A 531 -17.45 8.66 14.66
C PHE A 531 -18.93 8.93 14.96
N VAL A 532 -19.85 8.05 14.52
CA VAL A 532 -21.29 8.21 14.76
C VAL A 532 -21.64 8.10 16.25
N VAL A 533 -21.06 7.12 16.96
CA VAL A 533 -21.27 6.94 18.40
C VAL A 533 -20.88 8.21 19.13
N ALA A 534 -19.68 8.68 18.88
CA ALA A 534 -19.20 9.82 19.60
C ALA A 534 -19.97 11.08 19.12
N PHE A 535 -20.31 11.23 17.83
CA PHE A 535 -21.15 12.34 17.33
C PHE A 535 -22.46 12.42 18.09
N SER A 536 -23.10 11.27 18.31
CA SER A 536 -24.33 11.19 19.10
C SER A 536 -24.13 11.56 20.57
N ALA A 537 -22.97 11.27 21.15
CA ALA A 537 -22.63 11.66 22.52
C ALA A 537 -22.41 13.17 22.65
N GLY A 538 -21.73 13.78 21.67
CA GLY A 538 -21.51 15.23 21.63
C GLY A 538 -22.80 16.03 21.46
N VAL A 539 -23.78 15.51 20.71
CA VAL A 539 -25.09 16.16 20.61
C VAL A 539 -25.86 16.07 21.94
N LYS A 540 -25.77 14.96 22.68
CA LYS A 540 -26.46 14.82 23.97
C LYS A 540 -25.94 15.76 25.06
N SER A 541 -24.67 16.17 25.01
CA SER A 541 -24.11 17.13 25.97
C SER A 541 -24.53 18.57 25.69
N ASP A 542 -24.93 18.89 24.46
CA ASP A 542 -25.19 20.28 24.01
C ASP A 542 -26.69 20.58 23.82
N VAL A 543 -27.55 19.56 23.81
CA VAL A 543 -28.92 19.69 23.29
C VAL A 543 -29.98 19.34 24.33
N GLN A 544 -30.64 20.40 24.84
CA GLN A 544 -32.02 20.43 25.31
C GLN A 544 -33.05 20.42 24.14
N ASP A 545 -32.63 20.35 22.87
CA ASP A 545 -33.48 20.53 21.69
C ASP A 545 -33.48 19.36 20.64
N PRO A 546 -34.40 18.38 20.75
CA PRO A 546 -34.35 17.08 20.04
C PRO A 546 -34.43 17.11 18.50
N LEU A 547 -34.67 18.28 17.88
CA LEU A 547 -34.82 18.42 16.42
C LEU A 547 -33.50 18.29 15.63
N GLY A 548 -32.35 18.61 16.23
CA GLY A 548 -31.03 18.54 15.57
C GLY A 548 -30.55 17.11 15.28
N ILE A 549 -30.83 16.18 16.20
CA ILE A 549 -30.44 14.76 16.09
C ILE A 549 -31.12 14.09 14.88
N TYR A 550 -32.40 14.39 14.65
CA TYR A 550 -33.17 13.82 13.55
C TYR A 550 -32.67 14.25 12.16
N SER A 551 -32.13 15.47 12.06
CA SER A 551 -31.53 16.02 10.84
C SER A 551 -30.20 15.32 10.50
N ALA A 552 -29.31 15.20 11.48
CA ALA A 552 -28.00 14.57 11.30
C ALA A 552 -28.12 13.06 10.99
N MET A 553 -28.99 12.33 11.70
CA MET A 553 -29.25 10.91 11.40
C MET A 553 -29.83 10.70 10.00
N ARG A 554 -30.62 11.66 9.48
CA ARG A 554 -31.15 11.60 8.11
C ARG A 554 -30.04 11.77 7.07
N GLY A 555 -29.03 12.60 7.36
CA GLY A 555 -27.82 12.74 6.53
C GLY A 555 -27.00 11.45 6.48
N VAL A 556 -26.71 10.86 7.64
CA VAL A 556 -25.97 9.58 7.73
C VAL A 556 -26.73 8.44 7.03
N ARG A 557 -28.05 8.32 7.23
CA ARG A 557 -28.87 7.34 6.52
C ARG A 557 -28.82 7.51 5.00
N ARG A 558 -28.80 8.75 4.50
CA ARG A 558 -28.67 9.00 3.05
C ARG A 558 -27.32 8.55 2.52
N ILE A 559 -26.23 8.85 3.24
CA ILE A 559 -24.88 8.42 2.84
C ILE A 559 -24.77 6.89 2.84
N LEU A 560 -25.25 6.23 3.89
CA LEU A 560 -25.26 4.76 3.98
C LEU A 560 -26.14 4.12 2.89
N ALA A 561 -27.29 4.72 2.58
CA ALA A 561 -28.15 4.27 1.48
C ALA A 561 -27.46 4.42 0.12
N SER A 562 -26.80 5.55 -0.15
CA SER A 562 -26.02 5.75 -1.39
C SER A 562 -24.86 4.77 -1.51
N PHE A 563 -24.18 4.44 -0.39
CA PHE A 563 -23.10 3.47 -0.39
C PHE A 563 -23.61 2.04 -0.64
N SER A 564 -24.73 1.67 -0.01
CA SER A 564 -25.40 0.39 -0.28
C SER A 564 -25.85 0.27 -1.74
N GLU A 565 -26.39 1.35 -2.31
CA GLU A 565 -26.82 1.38 -3.71
C GLU A 565 -25.62 1.25 -4.66
N TRP A 566 -24.51 1.92 -4.37
CA TRP A 566 -23.25 1.80 -5.11
C TRP A 566 -22.69 0.37 -5.07
N LYS A 567 -22.68 -0.27 -3.89
CA LYS A 567 -22.23 -1.66 -3.73
C LYS A 567 -23.10 -2.63 -4.55
N ASN A 568 -24.41 -2.45 -4.53
CA ASN A 568 -25.34 -3.26 -5.31
C ASN A 568 -25.15 -3.06 -6.83
N LYS A 569 -24.94 -1.82 -7.28
CA LYS A 569 -24.60 -1.53 -8.69
C LYS A 569 -23.29 -2.18 -9.11
N ARG A 570 -22.26 -2.16 -8.25
CA ARG A 570 -20.98 -2.83 -8.53
C ARG A 570 -21.17 -4.34 -8.67
N LYS A 571 -21.91 -4.97 -7.74
CA LYS A 571 -22.21 -6.41 -7.81
C LYS A 571 -22.95 -6.77 -9.10
N ALA A 572 -23.93 -5.97 -9.50
CA ALA A 572 -24.66 -6.16 -10.76
C ALA A 572 -23.77 -6.00 -12.00
N LEU A 573 -22.80 -5.07 -11.99
CA LEU A 573 -21.83 -4.92 -13.08
C LEU A 573 -20.87 -6.10 -13.18
N THR A 574 -20.40 -6.63 -12.04
CA THR A 574 -19.56 -7.83 -12.02
C THR A 574 -20.32 -9.07 -12.46
N GLU A 575 -21.59 -9.22 -12.05
CA GLU A 575 -22.47 -10.31 -12.49
C GLU A 575 -22.81 -10.19 -13.99
N SER A 576 -23.00 -8.98 -14.51
CA SER A 576 -23.23 -8.74 -15.95
C SER A 576 -21.99 -9.07 -16.78
N GLN A 577 -20.77 -8.76 -16.30
CA GLN A 577 -19.54 -9.11 -17.01
C GLN A 577 -19.26 -10.62 -17.01
N ASN A 578 -19.68 -11.33 -15.96
CA ASN A 578 -19.54 -12.79 -15.89
C ASN A 578 -20.67 -13.55 -16.60
N GLY A 579 -21.82 -12.90 -16.85
CA GLY A 579 -22.99 -13.50 -17.51
C GLY A 579 -22.91 -13.55 -19.04
N GLU A 580 -22.05 -12.75 -19.66
CA GLU A 580 -21.84 -12.75 -21.12
C GLU A 580 -20.87 -13.85 -21.60
N SER A 581 -20.21 -14.57 -20.69
CA SER A 581 -19.43 -15.77 -20.97
C SER A 581 -20.26 -17.05 -20.81
N GLN A 582 -21.39 -17.15 -21.51
CA GLN A 582 -21.99 -18.47 -21.80
C GLN A 582 -21.31 -19.06 -23.03
N PRO A 583 -20.81 -20.31 -22.98
CA PRO A 583 -20.31 -20.98 -24.17
C PRO A 583 -21.49 -21.21 -25.12
N LEU A 584 -21.41 -20.61 -26.31
CA LEU A 584 -22.21 -21.05 -27.46
C LEU A 584 -21.83 -22.51 -27.72
N LEU A 585 -22.71 -23.42 -27.33
CA LEU A 585 -22.71 -24.81 -27.80
C LEU A 585 -22.81 -24.80 -29.32
N VAL A 586 -21.70 -25.14 -29.99
CA VAL A 586 -21.65 -25.66 -31.36
C VAL A 586 -20.77 -26.90 -31.35
#